data_AF-A0A419K537-F1
#
_entry.id   AF-A0A419K537-F1
#
_cell.length_a   1.000
_cell.length_b   1.000
_cell.length_c   1.000
_cell.angle_alpha   90.00
_cell.angle_beta   90.00
_cell.angle_gamma   90.00
#
_symmetry.space_group_name_H-M   'P 1'
#
loop_
_entity.id
_entity.type
_entity.pdbx_description
1 polymer ?
#
loop_
_entity_poly.entity_id
_entity_poly.type
_entity_poly.pdbx_seq_one_letter_code
_entity_poly.pdbx_strand_id
1 'polypeptide(L)'
;MGVPIIVEGVKDLKALNRLNVKGDILLAKASGKTFLGLLGEIEERGKPEVILLLDFDRRGREWTKLLVENLERNKIKPNITYWRELRSLAGREVKDIEGLSKCVETLKRKVNRD
;
A
#
# COMPACT_ATOMS: atom_id res chain seq x y z
N MET A 1 2.35 -4.98 -15.95
CA MET A 1 2.64 -4.18 -14.73
C MET A 1 1.43 -4.19 -13.81
N GLY A 2 1.57 -4.70 -12.59
CA GLY A 2 0.42 -4.88 -11.69
C GLY A 2 -0.03 -3.62 -10.99
N VAL A 3 -0.81 -3.81 -9.92
CA VAL A 3 -1.41 -2.72 -9.15
C VAL A 3 -0.34 -2.03 -8.30
N PRO A 4 -0.16 -0.70 -8.38
CA PRO A 4 0.84 0.01 -7.60
C PRO A 4 0.54 -0.07 -6.10
N ILE A 5 1.59 -0.08 -5.28
CA ILE A 5 1.48 -0.03 -3.82
C ILE A 5 2.06 1.29 -3.32
N ILE A 6 1.31 1.99 -2.47
CA ILE A 6 1.82 3.14 -1.71
C ILE A 6 2.23 2.68 -0.32
N VAL A 7 3.49 2.91 0.03
CA VAL A 7 4.02 2.66 1.38
C VAL A 7 4.55 3.96 2.01
N GLU A 8 4.70 4.00 3.33
CA GLU A 8 5.11 5.21 4.02
C GLU A 8 6.55 5.61 3.66
N GLY A 9 7.49 4.67 3.74
CA GLY A 9 8.90 4.95 3.47
C GLY A 9 9.76 3.75 3.07
N VAL A 10 11.07 4.00 3.03
CA VAL A 10 12.08 3.03 2.54
C VAL A 10 12.12 1.75 3.39
N LYS A 11 11.80 1.83 4.69
CA LYS A 11 11.77 0.66 5.57
C LYS A 11 10.69 -0.33 5.13
N ASP A 12 9.52 0.17 4.74
CA ASP A 12 8.38 -0.64 4.30
C ASP A 12 8.66 -1.28 2.95
N LEU A 13 9.23 -0.51 2.01
CA LEU A 13 9.72 -1.04 0.73
C LEU A 13 10.70 -2.20 0.96
N LYS A 14 11.68 -2.04 1.86
CA LYS A 14 12.62 -3.12 2.20
C LYS A 14 11.93 -4.31 2.85
N ALA A 15 10.90 -4.09 3.68
CA ALA A 15 10.13 -5.17 4.28
C ALA A 15 9.34 -5.97 3.22
N LEU A 16 8.64 -5.28 2.31
CA LEU A 16 7.95 -5.90 1.18
C LEU A 16 8.92 -6.69 0.29
N ASN A 17 10.09 -6.13 -0.01
CA ASN A 17 11.13 -6.82 -0.79
C ASN A 17 11.63 -8.09 -0.11
N ARG A 18 11.86 -8.08 1.20
CA ARG A 18 12.24 -9.29 1.97
C ARG A 18 11.15 -10.36 1.94
N LEU A 19 9.90 -9.92 1.91
CA LEU A 19 8.77 -10.82 1.72
C LEU A 19 8.61 -11.27 0.26
N ASN A 20 9.43 -10.82 -0.69
CA ASN A 20 9.31 -11.07 -2.12
C ASN A 20 8.00 -10.52 -2.73
N VAL A 21 7.47 -9.43 -2.16
CA VAL A 21 6.46 -8.57 -2.78
C VAL A 21 7.21 -7.60 -3.68
N LYS A 22 7.11 -7.83 -4.99
CA LYS A 22 7.77 -7.03 -6.04
C LYS A 22 6.71 -6.32 -6.87
N GLY A 23 7.11 -5.27 -7.58
CA GLY A 23 6.27 -4.51 -8.51
C GLY A 23 6.44 -3.01 -8.36
N ASP A 24 5.44 -2.25 -8.81
CA ASP A 24 5.44 -0.79 -8.73
C ASP A 24 5.11 -0.35 -7.29
N ILE A 25 6.11 0.13 -6.56
CA ILE A 25 5.99 0.57 -5.17
C ILE A 25 6.41 2.02 -5.09
N LEU A 26 5.49 2.87 -4.66
CA LEU A 26 5.68 4.31 -4.48
C LEU A 26 5.83 4.63 -2.99
N LEU A 27 6.79 5.49 -2.69
CA LEU A 27 7.00 6.02 -1.34
C LEU A 27 6.16 7.28 -1.15
N ALA A 28 5.35 7.31 -0.09
CA ALA A 28 4.53 8.45 0.26
C ALA A 28 5.35 9.59 0.88
N LYS A 29 6.33 9.26 1.73
CA LYS A 29 7.18 10.22 2.45
C LYS A 29 8.64 10.12 2.02
N ALA A 30 8.90 10.15 0.72
CA ALA A 30 10.25 10.36 0.21
C ALA A 30 10.71 11.80 0.53
N SER A 31 12.00 12.00 0.77
CA SER A 31 12.56 13.33 1.06
C SER A 31 12.17 14.32 -0.04
N GLY A 32 11.60 15.47 0.34
CA GLY A 32 11.17 16.52 -0.60
C GLY A 32 9.87 16.23 -1.37
N LYS A 33 9.23 15.08 -1.17
CA LYS A 33 7.99 14.72 -1.87
C LYS A 33 6.78 15.36 -1.21
N THR A 34 6.01 16.11 -1.98
CA THR A 34 4.74 16.71 -1.54
C THR A 34 3.58 15.74 -1.77
N PHE A 35 2.46 15.97 -1.08
CA PHE A 35 1.24 15.18 -1.28
C PHE A 35 0.72 15.27 -2.73
N LEU A 36 0.74 16.46 -3.34
CA LEU A 36 0.35 16.64 -4.75
C LEU A 36 1.32 15.94 -5.71
N GLY A 37 2.62 15.98 -5.42
CA GLY A 37 3.61 15.24 -6.20
C GLY A 37 3.37 13.73 -6.17
N LEU A 38 2.99 13.19 -5.00
CA LEU A 38 2.57 11.79 -4.88
C LEU A 38 1.32 11.48 -5.71
N LEU A 39 0.30 12.33 -5.68
CA LEU A 39 -0.91 12.12 -6.48
C LEU A 39 -0.60 12.13 -7.98
N GLY A 40 0.22 13.07 -8.44
CA GLY A 40 0.69 13.12 -9.84
C GLY A 40 1.41 11.84 -10.25
N GLU A 41 2.34 11.35 -9.43
CA GLU A 41 3.02 10.07 -9.71
C GLU A 41 2.06 8.87 -9.79
N ILE A 42 1.00 8.85 -8.97
CA ILE A 42 -0.01 7.79 -9.00
C ILE A 42 -0.83 7.87 -10.30
N GLU A 43 -1.24 9.08 -10.69
CA GLU A 43 -2.00 9.33 -11.92
C GLU A 43 -1.20 8.97 -13.17
N GLU A 44 0.10 9.29 -13.19
CA GLU A 44 1.02 8.95 -14.28
C GLU A 44 1.12 7.44 -14.54
N ARG A 45 0.87 6.60 -13.53
CA ARG A 45 0.82 5.13 -13.73
C ARG A 45 -0.37 4.69 -14.57
N GLY A 46 -1.41 5.52 -14.70
CA GLY A 46 -2.60 5.23 -15.49
C GLY A 46 -3.36 3.98 -15.00
N LYS A 47 -3.21 3.63 -13.72
CA LYS A 47 -3.81 2.43 -13.14
C LYS A 47 -5.17 2.75 -12.51
N PRO A 48 -6.20 1.92 -12.74
CA PRO A 48 -7.54 2.16 -12.21
C PRO A 48 -7.65 1.85 -10.71
N GLU A 49 -6.62 1.26 -10.11
CA GLU A 49 -6.57 0.84 -8.72
C GLU A 49 -5.17 1.09 -8.17
N VAL A 50 -5.09 1.42 -6.88
CA VAL A 50 -3.84 1.53 -6.13
C VAL A 50 -4.03 0.92 -4.74
N ILE A 51 -3.04 0.17 -4.26
CA ILE A 51 -3.05 -0.43 -2.92
C ILE A 51 -2.40 0.53 -1.93
N LEU A 52 -3.06 0.81 -0.81
CA LEU A 52 -2.51 1.66 0.25
C LEU A 52 -2.01 0.78 1.41
N LEU A 53 -0.73 0.88 1.77
CA LEU A 53 -0.08 0.16 2.86
C LEU A 53 0.78 1.11 3.70
N LEU A 54 0.13 2.09 4.31
CA LEU A 54 0.75 3.04 5.26
C LEU A 54 0.76 2.50 6.69
N ASP A 55 1.55 3.14 7.56
CA ASP A 55 1.65 2.76 8.97
C ASP A 55 0.30 2.81 9.71
N PHE A 56 0.15 1.93 10.71
CA PHE A 56 -1.07 1.86 11.52
C PHE A 56 -1.14 2.92 12.61
N ASP A 57 -0.15 3.82 12.72
CA ASP A 57 -0.14 4.90 13.70
C ASP A 57 -1.16 6.01 13.36
N ARG A 58 -1.24 7.04 14.19
CA ARG A 58 -2.19 8.14 13.97
C ARG A 58 -1.96 8.84 12.61
N ARG A 59 -0.69 9.10 12.27
CA ARG A 59 -0.32 9.86 11.07
C ARG A 59 -0.56 9.07 9.80
N GLY A 60 -0.21 7.77 9.79
CA GLY A 60 -0.47 6.87 8.69
C GLY A 60 -1.96 6.69 8.42
N ARG A 61 -2.80 6.64 9.47
CA ARG A 61 -4.27 6.62 9.33
C ARG A 61 -4.84 7.90 8.73
N GLU A 62 -4.39 9.07 9.21
CA GLU A 62 -4.78 10.38 8.66
C GLU A 62 -4.42 10.47 7.16
N TRP A 63 -3.20 10.07 6.81
CA TRP A 63 -2.74 10.01 5.41
C TRP A 63 -3.54 9.03 4.56
N THR A 64 -3.85 7.85 5.08
CA THR A 64 -4.66 6.84 4.37
C THR A 64 -6.01 7.42 4.01
N LYS A 65 -6.68 8.09 4.97
CA LYS A 65 -7.98 8.74 4.72
C LYS A 65 -7.87 9.82 3.65
N LEU A 66 -6.86 10.68 3.73
CA LEU A 66 -6.64 11.75 2.75
C LEU A 66 -6.39 11.19 1.35
N LEU A 67 -5.58 10.14 1.22
CA LEU A 67 -5.32 9.48 -0.08
C LEU A 67 -6.59 8.87 -0.66
N VAL A 68 -7.38 8.14 0.15
CA VAL A 68 -8.66 7.57 -0.28
C VAL A 68 -9.56 8.64 -0.89
N GLU A 69 -9.79 9.74 -0.18
CA GLU A 69 -10.69 10.82 -0.63
C GLU A 69 -10.20 11.50 -1.92
N ASN A 70 -8.88 11.62 -2.14
CA ASN A 70 -8.35 12.25 -3.35
C ASN A 70 -8.34 11.29 -4.54
N LEU A 71 -7.97 10.02 -4.32
CA LEU A 71 -7.96 9.00 -5.37
C LEU A 71 -9.36 8.73 -5.91
N GLU A 72 -10.36 8.65 -5.04
CA GLU A 72 -11.76 8.47 -5.44
C GLU A 72 -12.26 9.66 -6.28
N ARG A 73 -11.91 10.89 -5.91
CA ARG A 73 -12.19 12.09 -6.72
C ARG A 73 -11.58 12.02 -8.11
N ASN A 74 -10.39 11.42 -8.21
CA ASN A 74 -9.67 11.21 -9.47
C ASN A 74 -10.04 9.88 -10.16
N LYS A 75 -11.12 9.20 -9.71
CA LYS A 75 -11.63 7.92 -10.25
C LYS A 75 -10.61 6.77 -10.21
N ILE A 76 -9.62 6.85 -9.34
CA ILE A 76 -8.68 5.77 -9.05
C ILE A 76 -9.19 5.04 -7.82
N LYS A 77 -9.39 3.74 -7.90
CA LYS A 77 -9.90 2.93 -6.79
C LYS A 77 -8.82 2.74 -5.71
N PRO A 78 -8.96 3.28 -4.49
CA PRO A 78 -8.06 2.94 -3.40
C PRO A 78 -8.41 1.56 -2.85
N ASN A 79 -7.41 0.67 -2.76
CA ASN A 79 -7.55 -0.64 -2.16
C ASN A 79 -6.85 -0.68 -0.79
N ILE A 80 -7.67 -0.65 0.26
CA ILE A 80 -7.23 -0.73 1.67
C ILE A 80 -7.43 -2.12 2.28
N THR A 81 -7.73 -3.14 1.48
CA THR A 81 -8.08 -4.49 1.96
C THR A 81 -6.93 -5.08 2.76
N TYR A 82 -5.73 -5.11 2.17
CA TYR A 82 -4.53 -5.65 2.81
C TYR A 82 -4.12 -4.86 4.05
N TRP A 83 -4.30 -3.54 4.04
CA TRP A 83 -4.07 -2.70 5.22
C TRP A 83 -4.97 -3.11 6.38
N ARG A 84 -6.27 -3.35 6.13
CA ARG A 84 -7.23 -3.81 7.14
C ARG A 84 -6.90 -5.20 7.66
N GLU A 85 -6.52 -6.12 6.78
CA GLU A 85 -6.11 -7.49 7.14
C GLU A 85 -4.86 -7.48 8.01
N LEU A 86 -3.79 -6.82 7.56
CA LEU A 86 -2.54 -6.72 8.31
C LEU A 86 -2.74 -6.07 9.69
N ARG A 87 -3.57 -5.03 9.77
CA ARG A 87 -3.92 -4.40 11.05
C ARG A 87 -4.66 -5.37 11.99
N SER A 88 -5.53 -6.23 11.46
CA SER A 88 -6.23 -7.24 12.26
C SER A 88 -5.28 -8.32 12.79
N LEU A 89 -4.30 -8.72 11.98
CA LEU A 89 -3.33 -9.76 12.31
C LEU A 89 -2.28 -9.31 13.33
N ALA A 90 -1.84 -8.05 13.26
CA ALA A 90 -0.81 -7.49 14.15
C ALA A 90 -1.18 -7.52 15.65
N GLY A 91 -2.44 -7.79 16.00
CA GLY A 91 -2.92 -7.88 17.37
C GLY A 91 -3.12 -9.31 17.91
N ARG A 92 -2.70 -10.37 17.20
CA ARG A 92 -3.04 -11.77 17.54
C ARG A 92 -1.86 -12.75 17.30
N GLU A 93 -1.82 -13.88 18.02
CA GLU A 93 -0.67 -14.83 18.13
C GLU A 93 -0.58 -15.90 17.01
N VAL A 94 0.13 -17.02 17.21
CA VAL A 94 0.62 -18.02 16.22
C VAL A 94 -0.30 -18.37 15.03
N LYS A 95 -1.63 -18.42 15.19
CA LYS A 95 -2.58 -18.68 14.07
C LYS A 95 -2.59 -17.54 13.03
N ASP A 96 -2.26 -16.33 13.44
CA ASP A 96 -2.21 -15.15 12.59
C ASP A 96 -0.97 -15.10 11.71
N ILE A 97 0.05 -15.94 11.97
CA ILE A 97 1.20 -16.13 11.07
C ILE A 97 0.74 -16.77 9.75
N GLU A 98 -0.17 -17.74 9.81
CA GLU A 98 -0.75 -18.36 8.61
C GLU A 98 -1.61 -17.33 7.83
N GLY A 99 -2.43 -16.57 8.55
CA GLY A 99 -3.21 -15.47 7.97
C GLY A 99 -2.34 -14.41 7.30
N LEU A 100 -1.24 -14.01 7.94
CA LEU A 100 -0.27 -13.07 7.39
C LEU A 100 0.36 -13.61 6.12
N SER A 101 0.76 -14.88 6.12
CA SER A 101 1.37 -15.53 4.96
C SER A 101 0.41 -15.52 3.77
N LYS A 102 -0.86 -15.88 3.98
CA LYS A 102 -1.91 -15.89 2.94
C LYS A 102 -2.24 -14.48 2.43
N CYS A 103 -2.31 -13.49 3.32
CA CYS A 103 -2.51 -12.09 2.99
C CYS A 103 -1.38 -11.58 2.07
N VAL A 104 -0.13 -11.81 2.48
CA VAL A 104 1.07 -11.43 1.72
C VAL A 104 1.12 -12.14 0.36
N GLU A 105 0.78 -13.42 0.27
CA GLU A 105 0.70 -14.13 -1.02
C GLU A 105 -0.34 -13.57 -1.98
N THR A 106 -1.50 -13.16 -1.45
CA THR A 106 -2.56 -12.56 -2.26
C THR A 106 -2.14 -11.18 -2.76
N LEU A 107 -1.50 -10.40 -1.89
CA LEU A 107 -0.89 -9.12 -2.24
C LEU A 107 0.14 -9.29 -3.37
N LYS A 108 1.08 -10.24 -3.24
CA LYS A 108 2.08 -10.54 -4.29
C LYS A 108 1.42 -10.80 -5.64
N ARG A 109 0.40 -11.66 -5.67
CA ARG A 109 -0.29 -12.01 -6.91
C ARG A 109 -0.97 -10.80 -7.56
N LYS A 110 -1.49 -9.87 -6.78
CA LYS A 110 -2.15 -8.66 -7.27
C LYS A 110 -1.17 -7.65 -7.87
N VAL A 111 0.03 -7.56 -7.28
CA VAL A 111 1.04 -6.56 -7.63
C VAL A 111 1.96 -7.05 -8.77
N ASN A 112 2.12 -8.36 -8.92
CA ASN A 112 2.90 -8.98 -10.00
C ASN A 112 2.09 -9.30 -11.27
N ARG A 113 0.78 -9.03 -11.33
CA ARG A 113 -0.03 -9.33 -12.53
C ARG A 113 0.34 -8.39 -13.68
N ASP A 114 0.66 -8.95 -14.84
CA ASP A 114 1.03 -8.17 -16.03
C ASP A 114 -0.15 -7.50 -16.73
#